data_AF-A0A8C7TTY7-F1
#
_entry.id   AF-A0A8C7TTY7-F1
#
_cell.length_a   1.000
_cell.length_b   1.000
_cell.length_c   1.000
_cell.angle_alpha   90.00
_cell.angle_beta   90.00
_cell.angle_gamma   90.00
#
_symmetry.space_group_name_H-M   'P 1'
#
loop_
_entity.id
_entity.type
_entity.pdbx_description
1 polymer ?
#
loop_
_entity_poly.entity_id
_entity_poly.type
_entity_poly.pdbx_seq_one_letter_code
_entity_poly.pdbx_strand_id
1 'polypeptide(L)'
;MFICSERQRETGCVYIYLSICLLYTAVSRAPVPMAVVRRELSCESYPIELRCPGTDVIMIDSANYGRTDDKICDSDPAQMENTRCYLPDAYKIMSLRCNNRTQCVVVAGPDVFPDPCPGTYKYLEVQYELRVCPLQYVLHFTYYTVLYYYTAVRVCPLQ
;
A
#
# COMPACT_ATOMS: atom_id res chain seq x y z
N MET A 1 29.40 2.38 54.64
CA MET A 1 28.78 1.16 54.07
C MET A 1 27.29 1.24 54.34
N PHE A 2 26.51 1.84 53.42
CA PHE A 2 25.05 1.81 53.52
C PHE A 2 24.52 0.95 52.38
N ILE A 3 24.08 -0.23 52.83
CA ILE A 3 23.34 -1.30 52.20
C ILE A 3 22.32 -0.72 51.19
N CYS A 4 22.52 -0.94 49.88
CA CYS A 4 21.46 -0.77 48.89
C CYS A 4 20.36 -1.77 49.25
N SER A 5 19.26 -1.26 49.80
CA SER A 5 18.09 -2.04 50.19
C SER A 5 17.55 -2.85 49.01
N GLU A 6 17.54 -4.17 49.15
CA GLU A 6 16.89 -5.18 48.28
C GLU A 6 15.43 -4.79 47.93
N ARG A 7 14.79 -3.95 48.75
CA ARG A 7 13.38 -3.53 48.66
C ARG A 7 13.10 -2.42 47.65
N GLN A 8 14.12 -1.69 47.19
CA GLN A 8 13.97 -0.61 46.19
C GLN A 8 14.12 -1.11 44.74
N ARG A 9 14.58 -2.36 44.54
CA ARG A 9 14.74 -2.98 43.22
C ARG A 9 13.39 -3.49 42.66
N GLU A 10 12.46 -3.87 43.53
CA GLU A 10 11.12 -4.37 43.13
C GLU A 10 10.20 -3.24 42.64
N THR A 11 10.17 -2.08 43.29
CA THR A 11 9.30 -0.96 42.93
C THR A 11 9.70 -0.27 41.61
N GLY A 12 11.01 -0.12 41.36
CA GLY A 12 11.53 0.43 40.10
C GLY A 12 11.27 -0.48 38.89
N CYS A 13 11.38 -1.80 39.09
CA CYS A 13 11.07 -2.79 38.05
C CYS A 13 9.57 -2.77 37.71
N VAL A 14 8.69 -2.71 38.72
CA VAL A 14 7.22 -2.62 38.53
C VAL A 14 6.83 -1.35 37.77
N TYR A 15 7.45 -0.20 38.06
CA TYR A 15 7.21 1.05 37.34
C TYR A 15 7.65 0.98 35.86
N ILE A 16 8.77 0.31 35.59
CA ILE A 16 9.26 0.04 34.24
C ILE A 16 8.30 -0.89 33.48
N TYR A 17 7.85 -1.99 34.09
CA TYR A 17 6.88 -2.90 33.46
C TYR A 17 5.52 -2.24 33.18
N LEU A 18 5.02 -1.41 34.10
CA LEU A 18 3.77 -0.65 33.93
C LEU A 18 3.88 0.39 32.80
N SER A 19 4.99 1.14 32.74
CA SER A 19 5.24 2.12 31.69
C SER A 19 5.44 1.46 30.32
N ILE A 20 6.13 0.32 30.26
CA ILE A 20 6.25 -0.50 29.05
C ILE A 20 4.86 -1.02 28.60
N CYS A 21 4.03 -1.56 29.50
CA CYS A 21 2.66 -2.00 29.18
C CYS A 21 1.77 -0.85 28.66
N LEU A 22 1.86 0.34 29.26
CA LEU A 22 1.12 1.52 28.80
C LEU A 22 1.59 1.98 27.42
N LEU A 23 2.88 1.84 27.10
CA LEU A 23 3.41 2.11 25.76
C LEU A 23 2.98 1.05 24.73
N TYR A 24 2.96 -0.24 25.09
CA TYR A 24 2.45 -1.30 24.21
C TYR A 24 0.96 -1.09 23.88
N THR A 25 0.14 -0.69 24.85
CA THR A 25 -1.29 -0.38 24.60
C THR A 25 -1.49 0.90 23.79
N ALA A 26 -0.53 1.85 23.82
CA ALA A 26 -0.53 3.04 22.97
C ALA A 26 -0.09 2.74 21.52
N VAL A 27 0.92 1.87 21.32
CA VAL A 27 1.37 1.40 19.99
C VAL A 27 0.29 0.58 19.27
N SER A 28 -0.55 -0.12 20.02
CA SER A 28 -1.64 -0.94 19.48
C SER A 28 -2.74 -0.15 18.76
N ARG A 29 -2.74 1.19 18.87
CA ARG A 29 -3.74 2.09 18.28
C ARG A 29 -3.18 3.01 17.21
N ALA A 30 -2.15 2.58 16.46
CA ALA A 30 -1.85 3.26 15.21
C ALA A 30 -3.08 3.11 14.29
N PRO A 31 -3.72 4.21 13.84
CA PRO A 31 -4.77 4.14 12.84
C PRO A 31 -4.15 3.49 11.60
N VAL A 32 -4.68 2.35 11.18
CA VAL A 32 -4.32 1.79 9.87
C VAL A 32 -4.71 2.87 8.86
N PRO A 33 -3.76 3.40 8.06
CA PRO A 33 -4.12 4.40 7.06
C PRO A 33 -5.19 3.75 6.17
N MET A 34 -6.32 4.43 6.03
CA MET A 34 -7.38 3.99 5.14
C MET A 34 -6.77 3.74 3.77
N ALA A 35 -6.82 2.50 3.28
CA ALA A 35 -6.35 2.17 1.96
C ALA A 35 -7.20 2.97 0.95
N VAL A 36 -6.57 3.93 0.27
CA VAL A 36 -7.24 4.70 -0.78
C VAL A 36 -7.20 3.86 -2.04
N VAL A 37 -8.34 3.31 -2.44
CA VAL A 37 -8.52 2.63 -3.72
C VAL A 37 -8.60 3.69 -4.82
N ARG A 38 -7.72 3.58 -5.82
CA ARG A 38 -7.67 4.43 -7.01
C ARG A 38 -8.03 3.58 -8.22
N ARG A 39 -8.77 4.17 -9.16
CA ARG A 39 -9.16 3.54 -10.42
C ARG A 39 -8.49 4.27 -11.58
N GLU A 40 -7.85 3.51 -12.45
CA GLU A 40 -7.20 4.00 -13.67
C GLU A 40 -7.71 3.20 -14.87
N LEU A 41 -7.78 3.87 -16.02
CA LEU A 41 -8.31 3.27 -17.23
C LEU A 41 -7.48 3.66 -18.45
N SER A 42 -7.22 2.69 -19.32
CA SER A 42 -6.55 2.94 -20.60
C SER A 42 -7.19 2.12 -21.72
N CYS A 43 -7.36 2.74 -22.88
CA CYS A 43 -7.91 2.07 -24.06
C CYS A 43 -6.88 1.12 -24.69
N GLU A 44 -7.33 0.21 -25.55
CA GLU A 44 -6.44 -0.66 -26.31
C GLU A 44 -5.34 0.12 -27.06
N SER A 45 -4.13 -0.43 -27.07
CA SER A 45 -2.90 0.15 -27.63
C SER A 45 -2.33 1.37 -26.88
N TYR A 46 -3.02 1.88 -25.86
CA TYR A 46 -2.49 2.95 -25.02
C TYR A 46 -1.78 2.38 -23.78
N PRO A 47 -0.66 2.99 -23.36
CA PRO A 47 -0.03 2.65 -22.09
C PRO A 47 -0.88 3.13 -20.93
N ILE A 48 -0.96 2.33 -19.87
CA ILE A 48 -1.45 2.74 -18.55
C ILE A 48 -0.24 3.02 -17.66
N GLU A 49 -0.30 4.11 -16.90
CA GLU A 49 0.75 4.50 -15.97
C GLU A 49 0.18 4.68 -14.56
N LEU A 50 0.67 3.87 -13.64
CA LEU A 50 0.32 3.93 -12.22
C LEU A 50 1.45 4.61 -11.46
N ARG A 51 1.14 5.66 -10.68
CA ARG A 51 2.11 6.41 -9.87
C ARG A 51 1.63 6.57 -8.44
N CYS A 52 2.53 6.26 -7.50
CA CYS A 52 2.35 6.50 -6.08
C CYS A 52 3.14 7.74 -5.63
N PRO A 53 2.56 8.61 -4.78
CA PRO A 53 3.33 9.66 -4.13
C PRO A 53 4.24 9.08 -3.02
N GLY A 54 5.45 9.63 -2.89
CA GLY A 54 6.35 9.31 -1.78
C GLY A 54 6.94 7.89 -1.82
N THR A 55 6.80 7.16 -0.71
CA THR A 55 7.35 5.79 -0.52
C THR A 55 6.28 4.71 -0.58
N ASP A 56 5.09 5.04 -1.06
CA ASP A 56 3.98 4.10 -1.16
C ASP A 56 4.19 3.16 -2.34
N VAL A 57 3.73 1.93 -2.19
CA VAL A 57 3.77 0.91 -3.24
C VAL A 57 2.38 0.62 -3.78
N ILE A 58 2.34 0.32 -5.07
CA ILE A 58 1.15 -0.12 -5.78
C ILE A 58 0.81 -1.53 -5.31
N MET A 59 -0.44 -1.73 -4.95
CA MET A 59 -1.03 -3.04 -4.73
C MET A 59 -2.28 -3.15 -5.58
N ILE A 60 -2.29 -4.06 -6.54
CA ILE A 60 -3.46 -4.26 -7.41
C ILE A 60 -4.56 -4.94 -6.59
N ASP A 61 -5.74 -4.31 -6.57
CA ASP A 61 -6.96 -4.85 -5.93
C ASP A 61 -7.77 -5.64 -6.97
N SER A 62 -8.02 -5.04 -8.13
CA SER A 62 -8.66 -5.71 -9.25
C SER A 62 -8.16 -5.17 -10.59
N ALA A 63 -8.16 -6.02 -11.63
CA ALA A 63 -7.92 -5.57 -12.99
C ALA A 63 -8.75 -6.40 -13.97
N ASN A 64 -9.32 -5.73 -14.96
CA ASN A 64 -10.10 -6.35 -16.02
C ASN A 64 -9.66 -5.81 -17.38
N TYR A 65 -9.41 -6.72 -18.31
CA TYR A 65 -9.15 -6.37 -19.71
C TYR A 65 -10.32 -6.82 -20.57
N GLY A 66 -11.03 -5.88 -21.18
CA GLY A 66 -12.25 -6.17 -21.93
C GLY A 66 -13.14 -4.95 -22.08
N ARG A 67 -14.45 -5.16 -22.10
CA ARG A 67 -15.44 -4.09 -22.19
C ARG A 67 -16.64 -4.44 -21.31
N THR A 68 -16.92 -3.56 -20.36
CA THR A 68 -18.02 -3.64 -19.39
C THR A 68 -19.04 -2.53 -19.59
N ASP A 69 -18.62 -1.42 -20.20
CA ASP A 69 -19.38 -0.20 -20.39
C ASP A 69 -19.36 0.22 -21.86
N ASP A 70 -20.48 0.77 -22.31
CA ASP A 70 -20.74 1.27 -23.66
C ASP A 70 -20.26 2.72 -23.86
N LYS A 71 -19.84 3.42 -22.81
CA LYS A 71 -19.41 4.83 -22.89
C LYS A 71 -17.91 5.03 -22.79
N ILE A 72 -17.17 3.98 -22.43
CA ILE A 72 -15.73 4.05 -22.21
C ILE A 72 -15.03 3.75 -23.53
N CYS A 73 -14.02 4.56 -23.88
CA CYS A 73 -13.24 4.45 -25.11
C CYS A 73 -14.14 4.40 -26.35
N ASP A 74 -14.60 5.59 -26.77
CA ASP A 74 -15.53 5.78 -27.89
C ASP A 74 -14.92 5.30 -29.22
N SER A 75 -15.65 4.51 -29.99
CA SER A 75 -15.19 3.86 -31.23
C SER A 75 -16.39 3.49 -32.12
N ASP A 76 -16.21 2.61 -33.10
CA ASP A 76 -17.30 2.19 -33.96
C ASP A 76 -18.42 1.48 -33.15
N PRO A 77 -19.71 1.80 -33.40
CA PRO A 77 -20.82 1.25 -32.62
C PRO A 77 -20.91 -0.28 -32.69
N ALA A 78 -20.48 -0.89 -33.80
CA ALA A 78 -20.40 -2.35 -33.94
C ALA A 78 -19.38 -2.98 -32.96
N GLN A 79 -18.33 -2.25 -32.59
CA GLN A 79 -17.29 -2.71 -31.67
C GLN A 79 -17.61 -2.42 -30.21
N MET A 80 -18.67 -1.64 -29.94
CA MET A 80 -19.11 -1.22 -28.60
C MET A 80 -20.35 -1.98 -28.12
N GLU A 81 -21.02 -2.72 -29.01
CA GLU A 81 -22.22 -3.51 -28.70
C GLU A 81 -21.98 -4.58 -27.62
N ASN A 82 -20.76 -5.14 -27.58
CA ASN A 82 -20.42 -6.18 -26.61
C ASN A 82 -19.86 -5.59 -25.30
N THR A 83 -20.74 -5.45 -24.30
CA THR A 83 -20.40 -5.00 -22.94
C THR A 83 -20.19 -6.14 -21.94
N ARG A 84 -20.16 -7.39 -22.41
CA ARG A 84 -19.99 -8.57 -21.54
C ARG A 84 -18.65 -9.26 -21.78
N CYS A 85 -17.59 -8.47 -21.92
CA CYS A 85 -16.25 -8.99 -22.15
C CYS A 85 -15.37 -8.75 -20.92
N TYR A 86 -14.95 -9.85 -20.28
CA TYR A 86 -14.13 -9.84 -19.08
C TYR A 86 -12.97 -10.81 -19.22
N LEU A 87 -11.79 -10.38 -18.77
CA LEU A 87 -10.60 -11.23 -18.67
C LEU A 87 -10.06 -11.17 -17.23
N PRO A 88 -10.43 -12.12 -16.37
CA PRO A 88 -9.98 -12.13 -14.97
C PRO A 88 -8.47 -12.39 -14.84
N ASP A 89 -7.82 -13.00 -15.85
CA ASP A 89 -6.37 -13.22 -15.84
C ASP A 89 -5.55 -11.92 -15.95
N ALA A 90 -6.18 -10.81 -16.37
CA ALA A 90 -5.55 -9.49 -16.36
C ALA A 90 -5.05 -9.09 -14.96
N TYR A 91 -5.79 -9.48 -13.90
CA TYR A 91 -5.39 -9.25 -12.51
C TYR A 91 -4.02 -9.85 -12.18
N LYS A 92 -3.75 -11.09 -12.61
CA LYS A 92 -2.48 -11.77 -12.32
C LYS A 92 -1.31 -11.07 -13.02
N ILE A 93 -1.52 -10.67 -14.28
CA ILE A 93 -0.50 -10.00 -15.10
C ILE A 93 -0.15 -8.63 -14.50
N MET A 94 -1.17 -7.84 -14.14
CA MET A 94 -0.98 -6.54 -13.50
C MET A 94 -0.33 -6.67 -12.12
N SER A 95 -0.78 -7.63 -11.32
CA SER A 95 -0.20 -7.91 -10.01
C SER A 95 1.28 -8.28 -10.11
N LEU A 96 1.65 -9.14 -11.06
CA LEU A 96 3.04 -9.55 -11.27
C LEU A 96 3.94 -8.40 -11.71
N ARG A 97 3.43 -7.48 -12.54
CA ARG A 97 4.21 -6.38 -13.09
C ARG A 97 4.30 -5.18 -12.13
N CYS A 98 3.22 -4.87 -11.42
CA CYS A 98 3.08 -3.61 -10.69
C CYS A 98 3.15 -3.73 -9.16
N ASN A 99 2.91 -4.91 -8.56
CA ASN A 99 2.94 -5.02 -7.10
C ASN A 99 4.33 -4.67 -6.54
N ASN A 100 4.35 -4.01 -5.38
CA ASN A 100 5.56 -3.56 -4.69
C ASN A 100 6.43 -2.56 -5.47
N ARG A 101 5.87 -1.89 -6.48
CA ARG A 101 6.53 -0.81 -7.22
C ARG A 101 5.89 0.53 -6.88
N THR A 102 6.66 1.60 -6.92
CA THR A 102 6.17 2.98 -6.78
C THR A 102 5.60 3.54 -8.09
N GLN A 103 6.08 3.00 -9.22
CA GLN A 103 5.66 3.35 -10.57
C GLN A 103 5.58 2.09 -11.43
N CYS A 104 4.52 1.96 -12.21
CA CYS A 104 4.33 0.86 -13.16
C CYS A 104 3.75 1.38 -14.46
N VAL A 105 4.32 0.96 -15.60
CA VAL A 105 3.81 1.26 -16.94
C VAL A 105 3.58 -0.05 -17.67
N VAL A 106 2.37 -0.24 -18.18
CA VAL A 106 1.98 -1.44 -18.94
C VAL A 106 1.22 -1.01 -20.19
N VAL A 107 1.52 -1.60 -21.34
CA VAL A 107 0.77 -1.34 -22.57
C VAL A 107 -0.45 -2.27 -22.64
N ALA A 108 -1.64 -1.70 -22.83
CA ALA A 108 -2.88 -2.44 -22.96
C ALA A 108 -3.02 -3.03 -24.37
N GLY A 109 -2.25 -4.08 -24.67
CA GLY A 109 -2.22 -4.70 -25.99
C GLY A 109 -2.21 -6.23 -25.98
N PRO A 110 -2.40 -6.84 -27.15
CA PRO A 110 -2.45 -8.30 -27.32
C PRO A 110 -1.11 -8.99 -26.99
N ASP A 111 0.01 -8.24 -27.00
CA ASP A 111 1.33 -8.77 -26.63
C ASP A 111 1.43 -9.14 -25.14
N VAL A 112 0.62 -8.49 -24.30
CA VAL A 112 0.66 -8.64 -22.84
C VAL A 112 -0.55 -9.42 -22.33
N PHE A 113 -1.72 -9.16 -22.92
CA PHE A 113 -2.98 -9.75 -22.51
C PHE A 113 -3.54 -10.62 -23.64
N PRO A 114 -3.96 -11.86 -23.38
CA PRO A 114 -4.66 -12.66 -24.38
C PRO A 114 -6.00 -12.00 -24.75
N ASP A 115 -6.48 -12.23 -25.96
CA ASP A 115 -7.73 -11.64 -26.46
C ASP A 115 -8.98 -12.42 -26.00
N PRO A 116 -9.85 -11.85 -25.14
CA PRO A 116 -11.09 -12.49 -24.69
C PRO A 116 -12.27 -12.34 -25.65
N CYS A 117 -12.29 -11.27 -26.45
CA CYS A 117 -13.39 -10.94 -27.36
C CYS A 117 -12.84 -10.31 -28.67
N PRO A 118 -12.62 -11.12 -29.72
CA PRO A 118 -12.17 -10.57 -31.00
C PRO A 118 -13.27 -9.71 -31.63
N GLY A 119 -12.88 -8.56 -32.20
CA GLY A 119 -13.81 -7.63 -32.87
C GLY A 119 -14.50 -6.61 -31.96
N THR A 120 -14.22 -6.61 -30.65
CA THR A 120 -14.69 -5.59 -29.69
C THR A 120 -13.53 -4.66 -29.33
N TYR A 121 -13.79 -3.34 -29.30
CA TYR A 121 -12.77 -2.38 -28.88
C TYR A 121 -12.65 -2.39 -27.37
N LYS A 122 -11.54 -2.93 -26.85
CA LYS A 122 -11.36 -3.24 -25.43
C LYS A 122 -10.60 -2.14 -24.69
N TYR A 123 -10.72 -2.14 -23.38
CA TYR A 123 -9.96 -1.28 -22.48
C TYR A 123 -9.48 -2.07 -21.26
N LEU A 124 -8.41 -1.57 -20.66
CA LEU A 124 -7.87 -2.07 -19.41
C LEU A 124 -8.38 -1.17 -18.28
N GLU A 125 -9.13 -1.75 -17.35
CA GLU A 125 -9.54 -1.11 -16.10
C GLU A 125 -8.73 -1.72 -14.94
N VAL A 126 -8.11 -0.87 -14.14
CA VAL A 126 -7.30 -1.30 -12.99
C VAL A 126 -7.72 -0.52 -11.76
N GLN A 127 -8.00 -1.24 -10.68
CA GLN A 127 -8.19 -0.69 -9.35
C GLN A 127 -7.02 -1.12 -8.47
N TYR A 128 -6.40 -0.15 -7.82
CA TYR A 128 -5.21 -0.37 -7.01
C TYR A 128 -5.27 0.45 -5.73
N GLU A 129 -4.69 -0.11 -4.68
CA GLU A 129 -4.51 0.54 -3.40
C GLU A 129 -3.07 1.04 -3.26
N LEU A 130 -2.94 2.15 -2.56
CA LEU A 130 -1.65 2.63 -2.09
C LEU A 130 -1.37 2.01 -0.73
N ARG A 131 -0.34 1.16 -0.66
CA ARG A 131 0.17 0.67 0.62
C ARG A 131 1.45 1.37 0.98
N VAL A 132 1.49 1.93 2.18
CA VAL A 132 2.74 2.47 2.73
C VAL A 132 3.71 1.32 2.94
N CYS A 133 4.93 1.44 2.41
CA CYS A 133 5.95 0.42 2.62
C CYS A 133 6.26 0.34 4.14
N PRO A 134 5.99 -0.79 4.81
CA PRO A 134 6.13 -0.87 6.28
C PRO A 134 7.59 -0.75 6.73
N LEU A 135 8.57 -1.09 5.88
CA LEU A 135 9.99 -0.97 6.21
C LEU A 135 10.41 0.47 6.51
N GLN A 136 9.95 1.46 5.74
CA GLN A 136 10.31 2.85 5.98
C GLN A 136 9.60 3.42 7.21
N TYR A 137 8.32 3.08 7.39
CA TYR A 137 7.53 3.56 8.53
C TYR A 137 8.04 3.00 9.86
N VAL A 138 8.34 1.70 9.93
CA VAL A 138 8.88 1.06 11.15
C VAL A 138 10.28 1.57 11.46
N LEU A 139 11.16 1.75 10.47
CA LEU A 139 12.49 2.33 10.69
C LEU A 139 12.42 3.79 11.13
N HIS A 140 11.52 4.60 10.56
CA HIS A 140 11.36 5.99 10.97
C HIS A 140 10.80 6.10 12.40
N PHE A 141 9.80 5.29 12.76
CA PHE A 141 9.24 5.30 14.10
C PHE A 141 10.23 4.77 15.16
N THR A 142 10.97 3.70 14.85
CA THR A 142 12.03 3.17 15.74
C THR A 142 13.21 4.12 15.88
N TYR A 143 13.67 4.75 14.80
CA TYR A 143 14.75 5.74 14.84
C TYR A 143 14.38 6.97 15.68
N TYR A 144 13.18 7.54 15.48
CA TYR A 144 12.74 8.71 16.25
C TYR A 144 12.48 8.41 17.73
N THR A 145 11.93 7.23 18.05
CA THR A 145 11.76 6.80 19.45
C THR A 145 13.10 6.56 20.15
N VAL A 146 14.07 5.93 19.46
CA VAL A 146 15.43 5.74 19.98
C VAL A 146 16.15 7.08 20.20
N LEU A 147 16.06 8.02 19.25
CA LEU A 147 16.62 9.37 19.41
C LEU A 147 16.00 10.12 20.58
N TYR A 148 14.66 10.10 20.71
CA TYR A 148 13.95 10.73 21.82
C TYR A 148 14.37 10.16 23.18
N TYR A 149 14.58 8.84 23.27
CA TYR A 149 15.11 8.22 24.50
C TYR A 149 16.55 8.66 24.78
N TYR A 150 17.43 8.69 23.78
CA TYR A 150 18.82 9.16 23.95
C TYR A 150 18.91 10.64 24.34
N THR A 151 18.02 11.49 23.83
CA THR A 151 17.94 12.89 24.25
C THR A 151 17.31 13.02 25.64
N ALA A 152 16.27 12.24 25.97
CA ALA A 152 15.66 12.23 27.31
C ALA A 152 16.62 11.74 28.41
N VAL A 153 17.42 10.69 28.15
CA VAL A 153 18.47 10.20 29.08
C VAL A 153 19.55 11.25 29.33
N ARG A 154 19.79 12.16 28.36
CA ARG A 154 20.72 13.30 28.53
C ARG A 154 20.08 14.52 29.22
N VAL A 155 18.76 14.54 29.43
CA VAL A 155 18.00 15.65 30.03
C VAL A 155 17.44 15.28 31.42
N CYS A 156 18.11 14.39 32.15
CA CYS A 156 18.03 14.42 33.62
C CYS A 156 19.16 15.33 34.16
N PRO A 157 18.96 16.65 34.28
CA PRO A 157 19.78 17.42 35.19
C PRO A 157 19.45 16.97 36.61
N LEU A 158 20.48 16.52 37.32
CA LEU A 158 20.51 16.52 38.78
C LEU A 158 20.02 17.89 39.28
N GLN A 159 18.93 17.90 40.05
CA GLN A 159 18.67 18.94 41.02
C GLN A 159 18.14 18.29 42.30
#